data_AF-A0AAN5CTK3-F1
#
_entry.id   AF-A0AAN5CTK3-F1
#
_cell.length_a   1.000
_cell.length_b   1.000
_cell.length_c   1.000
_cell.angle_alpha   90.00
_cell.angle_beta   90.00
_cell.angle_gamma   90.00
#
_symmetry.space_group_name_H-M   'P 1'
#
loop_
_entity.id
_entity.type
_entity.pdbx_description
1 polymer ?
#
loop_
_entity_poly.entity_id
_entity_poly.type
_entity_poly.pdbx_seq_one_letter_code
_entity_poly.pdbx_strand_id
1 'polypeptide(L)'
;LCNFEPGSQYKGTFYTLFVATAFVDLVMSFSTHHEFRFAFFPLVNGMFANHDCGVCSTARIALSYICSCAQDFLNIFIALSRLTSIIYPVHHARIWKWLLPSSIIFSYLLATAIFSIT
;
A
#
# COMPACT_ATOMS: atom_id res chain seq x y z
N LEU A 1 37.20 -3.67 -20.05
CA LEU A 1 36.60 -4.39 -18.91
C LEU A 1 36.17 -3.34 -17.89
N CYS A 2 34.94 -2.85 -17.97
CA CYS A 2 34.42 -1.92 -16.97
C CYS A 2 33.91 -2.74 -15.79
N ASN A 3 34.53 -2.54 -14.62
CA ASN A 3 34.08 -3.09 -13.35
C ASN A 3 32.65 -2.59 -13.06
N PHE A 4 31.66 -3.47 -13.25
CA PHE A 4 30.36 -3.32 -12.60
C PHE A 4 30.56 -3.72 -11.14
N GLU A 5 30.85 -2.76 -10.27
CA GLU A 5 30.56 -2.95 -8.85
C GLU A 5 29.06 -3.24 -8.73
N PRO A 6 28.64 -4.37 -8.13
CA PRO A 6 27.23 -4.65 -7.89
C PRO A 6 26.78 -3.74 -6.76
N GLY A 7 26.54 -2.47 -7.06
CA GLY A 7 25.71 -1.62 -6.20
C GLY A 7 24.42 -2.39 -5.93
N SER A 8 24.07 -2.53 -4.65
CA SER A 8 23.02 -3.44 -4.15
C SER A 8 21.91 -3.73 -5.17
N GLN A 9 21.70 -5.01 -5.50
CA GLN A 9 20.73 -5.48 -6.50
C GLN A 9 19.27 -5.00 -6.25
N TYR A 10 19.01 -4.41 -5.08
CA TYR A 10 17.69 -3.98 -4.59
C TYR A 10 17.50 -2.45 -4.58
N LYS A 11 18.00 -1.72 -5.59
CA LYS A 11 17.82 -0.25 -5.73
C LYS A 11 16.94 0.15 -6.90
N GLY A 12 16.12 -0.77 -7.42
CA GLY A 12 15.22 -0.50 -8.53
C GLY A 12 13.90 0.14 -8.09
N THR A 13 13.35 1.01 -8.93
CA THR A 13 12.03 1.61 -8.76
C THR A 13 10.94 0.58 -8.47
N PHE A 14 11.00 -0.55 -9.18
CA PHE A 14 10.10 -1.68 -9.00
C PHE A 14 10.17 -2.25 -7.58
N TYR A 15 11.36 -2.36 -6.99
CA TYR A 15 11.54 -2.89 -5.64
C TYR A 15 10.92 -1.95 -4.60
N THR A 16 11.10 -0.64 -4.75
CA THR A 16 10.50 0.35 -3.84
C THR A 16 8.96 0.32 -3.88
N LEU A 17 8.37 0.23 -5.08
CA LEU A 17 6.91 0.08 -5.22
C LEU A 17 6.43 -1.24 -4.60
N PHE A 18 7.14 -2.33 -4.85
CA PHE A 18 6.81 -3.64 -4.29
C PHE A 18 6.85 -3.64 -2.75
N VAL A 19 7.87 -3.02 -2.16
CA VAL A 19 7.97 -2.85 -0.70
C VAL A 19 6.85 -1.98 -0.15
N ALA A 20 6.47 -0.90 -0.85
CA ALA A 20 5.34 -0.06 -0.44
C ALA A 20 4.02 -0.85 -0.43
N THR A 21 3.76 -1.66 -1.46
CA THR A 21 2.60 -2.56 -1.50
C THR A 21 2.63 -3.56 -0.36
N ALA A 22 3.77 -4.21 -0.11
CA ALA A 22 3.90 -5.16 0.99
C ALA A 22 3.62 -4.52 2.35
N PHE A 23 4.01 -3.25 2.55
CA PHE A 23 3.72 -2.52 3.77
C PHE A 23 2.22 -2.23 3.94
N VAL A 24 1.54 -1.85 2.85
CA VAL A 24 0.07 -1.66 2.84
C VAL A 24 -0.64 -2.96 3.17
N ASP A 25 -0.23 -4.08 2.59
CA ASP A 25 -0.81 -5.41 2.84
C ASP A 25 -0.64 -5.82 4.30
N LEU A 26 0.51 -5.50 4.90
CA LEU A 26 0.79 -5.80 6.31
C LEU A 26 -0.14 -5.02 7.24
N VAL A 27 -0.32 -3.72 6.98
CA VAL A 27 -1.24 -2.85 7.74
C VAL A 27 -2.69 -3.32 7.57
N MET A 28 -3.09 -3.66 6.35
CA MET A 28 -4.41 -4.20 6.06
C MET A 28 -4.64 -5.53 6.79
N SER A 29 -3.65 -6.43 6.78
CA SER A 29 -3.75 -7.74 7.43
C SER A 29 -3.94 -7.60 8.95
N PHE A 30 -3.19 -6.71 9.60
CA PHE A 30 -3.39 -6.42 11.03
C PHE A 30 -4.78 -5.85 11.33
N SER A 31 -5.25 -4.91 10.50
CA SER A 31 -6.53 -4.24 10.70
C SER A 31 -7.71 -5.21 10.53
N THR A 32 -7.70 -5.96 9.43
CA THR A 32 -8.75 -6.95 9.10
C THR A 32 -8.75 -8.14 10.06
N HIS A 33 -7.59 -8.56 10.58
CA HIS A 33 -7.51 -9.62 11.57
C HIS A 33 -8.23 -9.22 12.87
N HIS A 34 -8.10 -7.95 13.28
CA HIS A 34 -8.79 -7.45 14.47
C HIS A 34 -10.31 -7.36 14.28
N GLU A 35 -10.79 -7.07 13.06
CA GLU A 35 -12.22 -6.98 12.75
C GLU A 35 -12.86 -8.36 12.56
N PHE A 36 -12.36 -9.18 11.63
CA PHE A 36 -13.01 -10.43 11.24
C PHE A 36 -12.71 -11.60 12.18
N ARG A 37 -11.55 -11.60 12.85
CA ARG A 37 -11.10 -12.76 13.65
C ARG A 37 -11.30 -12.60 15.15
N PHE A 38 -11.45 -11.39 15.67
CA PHE A 38 -11.73 -11.19 17.10
C PHE A 38 -13.19 -10.85 17.38
N ALA A 39 -13.88 -10.10 16.51
CA ALA A 39 -15.29 -9.76 16.73
C ALA A 39 -16.25 -10.94 16.52
N PHE A 40 -15.91 -11.89 15.62
CA PHE A 40 -16.77 -13.05 15.34
C PHE A 40 -16.62 -14.20 16.33
N PHE A 41 -15.63 -14.19 17.23
CA PHE A 41 -15.48 -15.23 18.25
C PHE A 41 -16.23 -14.84 19.53
N PRO A 42 -17.36 -15.50 19.85
CA PRO A 42 -18.18 -15.13 21.02
C PRO A 42 -17.44 -15.30 22.35
N LEU A 43 -16.36 -16.09 22.39
CA LEU A 43 -15.55 -16.36 23.60
C LEU A 43 -14.65 -15.17 24.01
N VAL A 44 -14.21 -14.34 23.06
CA VAL A 44 -13.34 -13.17 23.29
C VAL A 44 -14.09 -11.85 23.16
N ASN A 45 -15.30 -11.86 22.61
CA ASN A 45 -16.15 -10.67 22.51
C ASN A 45 -16.45 -10.05 23.90
N GLY A 46 -16.55 -10.89 24.94
CA GLY A 46 -16.72 -10.43 26.33
C GLY A 46 -15.53 -9.68 26.92
N MET A 47 -14.29 -9.93 26.45
CA MET A 47 -13.08 -9.18 26.88
C MET A 47 -13.00 -7.78 26.27
N PHE A 48 -13.68 -7.55 25.14
CA PHE A 48 -13.71 -6.27 24.44
C PHE A 48 -15.04 -5.51 24.60
N ALA A 49 -15.96 -6.01 25.43
CA ALA A 49 -17.27 -5.39 25.69
C ALA A 49 -17.21 -3.98 26.30
N ASN A 50 -16.05 -3.57 26.83
CA ASN A 50 -15.81 -2.20 27.34
C ASN A 50 -14.92 -1.37 26.40
N HIS A 51 -14.58 -1.88 25.20
CA HIS A 51 -13.74 -1.22 24.21
C HIS A 51 -14.59 -0.55 23.11
N ASP A 52 -15.72 0.03 23.49
CA ASP A 52 -16.61 0.81 22.61
C ASP A 52 -16.03 2.22 22.38
N CYS A 53 -14.91 2.29 21.68
CA CYS A 53 -14.50 3.53 21.05
C CYS A 53 -15.12 3.57 19.65
N GLY A 54 -16.23 4.30 19.50
CA GLY A 54 -16.88 4.49 18.19
C GLY A 54 -15.94 5.09 17.14
N VAL A 55 -15.01 5.97 17.57
CA VAL A 55 -13.97 6.51 16.69
C VAL A 55 -12.99 5.44 16.23
N CYS A 56 -12.65 4.47 17.09
CA CYS A 56 -11.75 3.37 16.71
C CYS A 56 -12.40 2.41 15.72
N SER A 57 -13.69 2.10 15.83
CA SER A 57 -14.36 1.22 14.86
C SER A 57 -14.49 1.91 13.49
N THR A 58 -14.88 3.20 13.48
CA THR A 58 -14.93 3.97 12.23
C THR A 58 -13.55 4.13 11.59
N ALA A 59 -12.51 4.39 12.38
CA ALA A 59 -11.14 4.51 11.88
C ALA A 59 -10.63 3.19 11.27
N ARG A 60 -10.98 2.05 11.84
CA ARG A 60 -10.57 0.73 11.32
C ARG A 60 -11.28 0.37 10.02
N ILE A 61 -12.59 0.63 9.91
CA ILE A 61 -13.35 0.45 8.67
C ILE A 61 -12.79 1.37 7.56
N ALA A 62 -12.52 2.64 7.90
CA ALA A 62 -11.91 3.59 6.98
C ALA A 62 -10.54 3.11 6.49
N LEU A 63 -9.71 2.59 7.40
CA LEU A 63 -8.39 2.08 7.09
C LEU A 63 -8.46 0.85 6.16
N SER A 64 -9.38 -0.08 6.42
CA SER A 64 -9.60 -1.26 5.56
C SER A 64 -9.97 -0.85 4.12
N TYR A 65 -10.79 0.19 3.96
CA TYR A 65 -11.19 0.70 2.64
C TYR A 65 -10.04 1.44 1.94
N ILE A 66 -9.39 2.38 2.65
CA ILE A 66 -8.29 3.19 2.11
C ILE A 66 -7.10 2.32 1.71
N CYS A 67 -6.72 1.33 2.54
CA CYS A 67 -5.62 0.42 2.24
C CYS A 67 -5.89 -0.42 1.00
N SER A 68 -7.10 -0.97 0.84
CA SER A 68 -7.46 -1.77 -0.34
C SER A 68 -7.39 -0.94 -1.62
N CYS A 69 -7.96 0.27 -1.61
CA CYS A 69 -7.86 1.20 -2.75
C CYS A 69 -6.41 1.58 -3.06
N ALA A 70 -5.62 1.93 -2.04
CA ALA A 70 -4.22 2.29 -2.24
C ALA A 70 -3.41 1.13 -2.83
N GLN A 71 -3.70 -0.12 -2.41
CA GLN A 71 -3.09 -1.34 -2.95
C GLN A 71 -3.36 -1.51 -4.44
N ASP A 72 -4.61 -1.32 -4.88
CA ASP A 72 -4.98 -1.40 -6.31
C ASP A 72 -4.22 -0.36 -7.15
N PHE A 73 -4.15 0.89 -6.68
CA PHE A 73 -3.38 1.93 -7.38
C PHE A 73 -1.89 1.61 -7.43
N LEU A 74 -1.29 1.14 -6.33
CA LEU A 74 0.11 0.73 -6.31
C LEU A 74 0.39 -0.43 -7.28
N ASN A 75 -0.53 -1.39 -7.39
CA ASN A 75 -0.43 -2.49 -8.36
C ASN A 75 -0.48 -1.99 -9.81
N ILE A 76 -1.32 -1.01 -10.12
CA ILE A 76 -1.33 -0.34 -11.44
C ILE A 76 0.02 0.32 -11.71
N PHE A 77 0.57 1.05 -10.73
CA PHE A 77 1.88 1.70 -10.89
C PHE A 77 3.01 0.68 -11.07
N ILE A 78 2.96 -0.48 -10.41
CA ILE A 78 3.89 -1.59 -10.65
C ILE A 78 3.79 -2.10 -12.10
N ALA A 79 2.57 -2.30 -12.60
CA ALA A 79 2.36 -2.72 -13.99
C ALA A 79 2.91 -1.68 -14.98
N LEU A 80 2.67 -0.39 -14.72
CA LEU A 80 3.24 0.71 -15.50
C LEU A 80 4.76 0.79 -15.40
N SER A 81 5.35 0.46 -14.25
CA SER A 81 6.81 0.44 -14.07
C SER A 81 7.43 -0.65 -14.95
N ARG A 82 6.79 -1.82 -15.03
CA ARG A 82 7.23 -2.90 -15.92
C ARG A 82 7.08 -2.50 -17.39
N LEU A 83 5.94 -1.93 -17.76
CA LEU A 83 5.65 -1.52 -19.14
C LEU A 83 6.64 -0.45 -19.62
N THR A 84 6.88 0.58 -18.82
CA THR A 84 7.84 1.65 -19.17
C THR A 84 9.28 1.15 -19.24
N SER A 85 9.64 0.12 -18.45
CA SER A 85 10.96 -0.51 -18.55
C SER A 85 11.15 -1.26 -19.88
N ILE A 86 10.07 -1.77 -20.47
CA ILE A 86 10.11 -2.49 -21.76
C ILE A 86 10.06 -1.51 -22.93
N ILE A 87 9.15 -0.54 -22.90
CA ILE A 87 8.93 0.37 -24.03
C ILE A 87 10.01 1.48 -24.09
N TYR A 88 10.42 2.03 -22.94
CA TYR A 88 11.32 3.19 -22.88
C TYR A 88 12.49 2.98 -21.91
N PRO A 89 13.41 2.04 -22.19
CA PRO A 89 14.51 1.70 -21.26
C PRO A 89 15.46 2.87 -20.97
N VAL A 90 15.72 3.74 -21.96
CA VAL A 90 16.65 4.87 -21.84
C VAL A 90 16.10 5.98 -20.93
N HIS A 91 14.79 6.21 -20.97
CA HIS A 91 14.14 7.28 -20.20
C HIS A 91 13.48 6.80 -18.90
N HIS A 92 13.32 5.48 -18.73
CA HIS A 92 12.68 4.87 -17.57
C HIS A 92 13.23 5.42 -16.24
N ALA A 93 14.55 5.41 -16.05
CA ALA A 93 15.17 5.86 -14.80
C ALA A 93 14.90 7.34 -14.48
N ARG A 94 14.84 8.21 -15.50
CA ARG A 94 14.61 9.66 -15.32
C ARG A 94 13.15 9.95 -14.98
N ILE A 95 12.23 9.28 -15.65
CA ILE A 95 10.79 9.43 -15.43
C ILE A 95 10.45 8.94 -14.03
N TRP A 96 10.91 7.75 -13.66
CA TRP A 96 10.56 7.12 -12.39
C TRP A 96 11.20 7.75 -11.15
N LYS A 97 12.27 8.52 -11.30
CA LYS A 97 12.84 9.30 -10.18
C LYS A 97 11.84 10.31 -9.62
N TRP A 98 11.02 10.91 -10.49
CA TRP A 98 9.96 11.84 -10.10
C TRP A 98 8.63 11.14 -9.88
N LEU A 99 8.34 10.12 -10.70
CA LEU A 99 7.04 9.44 -10.64
C LEU A 99 6.85 8.56 -9.39
N LEU A 100 7.93 8.03 -8.81
CA LEU A 100 7.89 7.19 -7.60
C LEU A 100 7.26 7.88 -6.38
N PRO A 101 7.81 9.02 -5.90
CA PRO A 101 7.21 9.67 -4.75
C PRO A 101 5.80 10.17 -5.07
N SER A 102 5.57 10.65 -6.31
CA SER A 102 4.23 11.10 -6.70
C SER A 102 3.21 9.96 -6.75
N SER A 103 3.59 8.76 -7.19
CA SER A 103 2.65 7.63 -7.29
C SER A 103 2.21 7.17 -5.91
N ILE A 104 3.14 7.09 -4.95
CA ILE A 104 2.82 6.71 -3.57
C ILE A 104 1.89 7.75 -2.94
N ILE A 105 2.25 9.03 -3.01
CA ILE A 105 1.44 10.12 -2.45
C ILE A 105 0.06 10.16 -3.10
N PHE A 106 -0.01 10.02 -4.43
CA PHE A 106 -1.26 10.01 -5.18
C PHE A 106 -2.17 8.84 -4.78
N SER A 107 -1.63 7.62 -4.62
CA SER A 107 -2.40 6.45 -4.18
C SER A 107 -3.10 6.68 -2.85
N TYR A 108 -2.40 7.24 -1.86
CA TYR A 108 -3.00 7.52 -0.55
C TYR A 108 -3.97 8.70 -0.59
N LEU A 109 -3.60 9.82 -1.23
CA LEU A 109 -4.47 10.99 -1.32
C LEU A 109 -5.77 10.65 -2.04
N LEU A 110 -5.70 9.92 -3.14
CA LEU A 110 -6.89 9.52 -3.90
C LEU A 110 -7.77 8.58 -3.06
N ALA A 111 -7.18 7.59 -2.37
CA ALA A 111 -7.93 6.70 -1.50
C ALA A 111 -8.64 7.46 -0.37
N THR A 112 -7.98 8.44 0.25
CA THR A 112 -8.60 9.30 1.29
C THR A 112 -9.69 10.21 0.73
N ALA A 113 -9.53 10.71 -0.51
CA ALA A 113 -10.52 11.55 -1.17
C ALA A 113 -11.78 10.75 -1.51
N ILE A 114 -11.62 9.53 -2.03
CA ILE A 114 -12.75 8.63 -2.34
C ILE A 114 -13.53 8.29 -1.06
N PHE A 115 -12.82 7.96 0.02
CA PHE A 115 -13.46 7.70 1.31
C PHE A 115 -14.21 8.93 1.83
N SER A 116 -13.65 10.14 1.68
CA SER A 116 -14.30 11.38 2.13
C SER A 116 -15.57 11.74 1.35
N ILE A 117 -15.72 11.23 0.12
CA ILE A 117 -16.90 11.47 -0.73
C ILE A 117 -18.01 10.46 -0.44
N THR A 118 -17.68 9.32 0.17
CA THR A 118 -18.60 8.20 0.46
C THR A 118 -19.19 8.33 1.85
#